data_AF-A0A1V5VU26-F1
#
_entry.id   AF-A0A1V5VU26-F1
#
_cell.length_a   1.000
_cell.length_b   1.000
_cell.length_c   1.000
_cell.angle_alpha   90.00
_cell.angle_beta   90.00
_cell.angle_gamma   90.00
#
_symmetry.space_group_name_H-M   'P 1'
#
loop_
_entity.id
_entity.type
_entity.pdbx_description
1 polymer ?
#
loop_
_entity_poly.entity_id
_entity_poly.type
_entity_poly.pdbx_seq_one_letter_code
_entity_poly.pdbx_strand_id
1 'polypeptide(L)'
;MITWAKQQSIKPIAANSQKRFTQIEKEVCDYEISNLIGQKLYSQVEENPGNYKDLLEGCTFEYCGETTSHKGLEYVIAYLVFAAYSLENNLQDTYTGMVQKQRPDSETAPVGLVKNLAQRNREIAYNYFEATKKYIEITFDCEQRTEKTKYRLIGIKKTEK
;
A
#
# COMPACT_ATOMS: atom_id res chain seq x y z
N MET A 1 -4.39 -7.17 6.99
CA MET A 1 -3.30 -7.06 6.02
C MET A 1 -1.99 -7.32 6.77
N ILE A 2 -0.81 -6.86 6.32
CA ILE A 2 0.54 -7.35 6.70
C ILE A 2 0.70 -7.80 8.17
N THR A 3 1.35 -8.94 8.40
CA THR A 3 1.59 -9.44 9.76
C THR A 3 2.75 -8.72 10.44
N TRP A 4 2.75 -8.67 11.77
CA TRP A 4 3.86 -8.10 12.55
C TRP A 4 5.23 -8.72 12.20
N ALA A 5 5.27 -10.03 11.97
CA ALA A 5 6.50 -10.72 11.58
C ALA A 5 7.02 -10.21 10.22
N LYS A 6 6.13 -10.05 9.23
CA LYS A 6 6.48 -9.51 7.91
C LYS A 6 6.89 -8.03 8.00
N GLN A 7 6.21 -7.22 8.81
CA GLN A 7 6.62 -5.84 9.10
C GLN A 7 8.05 -5.79 9.62
N GLN A 8 8.39 -6.62 10.62
CA GLN A 8 9.74 -6.64 11.18
C GLN A 8 10.80 -7.11 10.19
N SER A 9 10.44 -8.00 9.26
CA SER A 9 11.34 -8.46 8.21
C SER A 9 11.58 -7.42 7.11
N ILE A 10 10.57 -6.64 6.74
CA ILE A 10 10.67 -5.67 5.63
C ILE A 10 11.19 -4.33 6.13
N LYS A 11 10.55 -3.78 7.19
CA LYS A 11 10.87 -2.49 7.75
C LYS A 11 10.63 -2.48 9.27
N PRO A 12 11.67 -2.76 10.07
CA PRO A 12 11.50 -2.98 11.49
C PRO A 12 10.99 -1.74 12.23
N ILE A 13 10.08 -1.99 13.16
CA ILE A 13 9.49 -1.00 14.07
C ILE A 13 9.89 -1.39 15.50
N ALA A 14 9.91 -0.45 16.43
CA ALA A 14 10.28 -0.74 17.81
C ALA A 14 9.42 -1.89 18.39
N ALA A 15 10.08 -2.90 18.98
CA ALA A 15 9.45 -4.15 19.40
C ALA A 15 8.31 -3.96 20.41
N ASN A 16 8.38 -2.90 21.24
CA ASN A 16 7.37 -2.54 22.23
C ASN A 16 6.11 -1.89 21.63
N SER A 17 6.08 -1.65 20.32
CA SER A 17 5.01 -0.89 19.65
C SER A 17 4.01 -1.74 18.91
N GLN A 18 3.95 -3.05 19.18
CA GLN A 18 3.06 -3.98 18.47
C GLN A 18 1.57 -3.57 18.53
N LYS A 19 1.08 -3.07 19.67
CA LYS A 19 -0.30 -2.58 19.79
C LYS A 19 -0.58 -1.37 18.88
N ARG A 20 0.38 -0.43 18.84
CA ARG A 20 0.29 0.75 17.97
C ARG A 20 0.36 0.35 16.50
N PHE A 21 1.22 -0.61 16.17
CA PHE A 21 1.30 -1.16 14.83
C PHE A 21 -0.05 -1.70 14.34
N THR A 22 -0.78 -2.47 15.15
CA THR A 22 -2.10 -2.98 14.74
C THR A 22 -3.10 -1.87 14.46
N GLN A 23 -3.04 -0.75 15.19
CA GLN A 23 -3.88 0.41 14.91
C GLN A 23 -3.45 1.10 13.60
N ILE A 24 -2.18 1.44 13.49
CA ILE A 24 -1.63 2.16 12.32
C ILE A 24 -1.77 1.34 11.05
N GLU A 25 -1.58 0.01 11.12
CA GLU A 25 -1.79 -0.89 9.99
C GLU A 25 -3.22 -0.80 9.47
N LYS A 26 -4.22 -0.84 10.34
CA LYS A 26 -5.62 -0.67 9.93
C LYS A 26 -5.86 0.69 9.29
N GLU A 27 -5.41 1.77 9.92
CA GLU A 27 -5.62 3.13 9.41
C GLU A 27 -4.97 3.31 8.02
N VAL A 28 -3.75 2.81 7.83
CA VAL A 28 -3.04 2.86 6.55
C VAL A 28 -3.75 2.00 5.50
N CYS A 29 -4.20 0.80 5.86
CA CYS A 29 -4.89 -0.09 4.94
C CYS A 29 -6.26 0.49 4.52
N ASP A 30 -7.08 0.90 5.48
CA ASP A 30 -8.43 1.41 5.25
C ASP A 30 -8.44 2.75 4.50
N TYR A 31 -7.43 3.60 4.71
CA TYR A 31 -7.37 4.91 4.07
C TYR A 31 -6.40 4.97 2.88
N GLU A 32 -5.11 4.67 3.08
CA GLU A 32 -4.12 4.85 2.01
C GLU A 32 -4.21 3.73 0.96
N ILE A 33 -4.27 2.47 1.38
CA ILE A 33 -4.28 1.33 0.43
C ILE A 33 -5.60 1.25 -0.33
N SER A 34 -6.74 1.40 0.36
CA SER A 34 -8.06 1.38 -0.29
C SER A 34 -8.17 2.46 -1.39
N ASN A 35 -7.55 3.62 -1.19
CA ASN A 35 -7.48 4.69 -2.19
C ASN A 35 -6.51 4.37 -3.34
N LEU A 36 -5.42 3.65 -3.07
CA LEU A 36 -4.43 3.28 -4.10
C LEU A 36 -4.92 2.18 -5.06
N ILE A 37 -5.55 1.12 -4.52
CA ILE A 37 -6.00 -0.04 -5.32
C ILE A 37 -7.49 0.03 -5.67
N GLY A 38 -8.23 0.95 -5.06
CA GLY A 38 -9.68 1.09 -5.19
C GLY A 38 -10.44 0.23 -4.18
N GLN A 39 -11.57 0.77 -3.68
CA GLN A 39 -12.36 0.12 -2.63
C GLN A 39 -12.88 -1.27 -3.02
N LYS A 40 -13.27 -1.49 -4.29
CA LYS A 40 -13.77 -2.79 -4.77
C LYS A 40 -12.71 -3.88 -4.62
N LEU A 41 -11.48 -3.63 -5.08
CA LEU A 41 -10.38 -4.59 -5.00
C LEU A 41 -9.94 -4.77 -3.54
N TYR A 42 -9.93 -3.69 -2.75
CA TYR A 42 -9.62 -3.75 -1.33
C TYR A 42 -10.55 -4.70 -0.56
N SER A 43 -11.87 -4.55 -0.69
CA SER A 43 -12.84 -5.44 -0.02
C SER A 43 -12.68 -6.90 -0.45
N GLN A 44 -12.42 -7.16 -1.73
CA GLN A 44 -12.18 -8.53 -2.20
C GLN A 44 -10.91 -9.16 -1.62
N VAL A 45 -9.83 -8.38 -1.51
CA VAL A 45 -8.56 -8.81 -0.90
C VAL A 45 -8.73 -9.07 0.60
N GLU A 46 -9.54 -8.25 1.28
CA GLU A 46 -9.83 -8.42 2.71
C GLU A 46 -10.68 -9.68 2.99
N GLU A 47 -11.71 -9.92 2.16
CA GLU A 47 -12.58 -11.09 2.30
C GLU A 47 -11.85 -12.41 1.98
N ASN A 48 -10.98 -12.42 0.96
CA ASN A 48 -10.34 -13.64 0.46
C ASN A 48 -8.84 -13.48 0.20
N PRO A 49 -8.02 -13.18 1.22
CA PRO A 49 -6.59 -12.88 1.04
C PRO A 49 -5.80 -14.03 0.38
N GLY A 50 -6.25 -15.28 0.56
CA GLY A 50 -5.62 -16.45 -0.04
C GLY A 50 -5.64 -16.49 -1.57
N ASN A 51 -6.64 -15.84 -2.20
CA ASN A 51 -6.76 -15.78 -3.67
C ASN A 51 -5.89 -14.67 -4.27
N TYR A 52 -5.40 -13.74 -3.45
CA TYR A 52 -4.62 -12.58 -3.85
C TYR A 52 -3.16 -12.67 -3.37
N LYS A 53 -2.65 -13.88 -3.14
CA LYS A 53 -1.27 -14.09 -2.69
C LYS A 53 -0.24 -13.44 -3.61
N ASP A 54 -0.40 -13.60 -4.92
CA ASP A 54 0.52 -13.01 -5.90
C ASP A 54 0.53 -11.47 -5.81
N LEU A 55 -0.64 -10.86 -5.59
CA LEU A 55 -0.76 -9.41 -5.37
C LEU A 55 -0.10 -8.97 -4.04
N LEU A 56 -0.28 -9.75 -2.98
CA LEU A 56 0.18 -9.43 -1.63
C LEU A 56 1.68 -9.66 -1.45
N GLU A 57 2.18 -10.83 -1.83
CA GLU A 57 3.56 -11.30 -1.59
C GLU A 57 4.50 -10.99 -2.75
N GLY A 58 3.95 -10.67 -3.93
CA GLY A 58 4.71 -10.36 -5.14
C GLY A 58 4.85 -11.55 -6.06
N CYS A 59 4.81 -11.29 -7.37
CA CYS A 59 5.07 -12.28 -8.39
C CYS A 59 5.88 -11.71 -9.56
N THR A 60 6.32 -12.60 -10.45
CA THR A 60 6.82 -12.25 -11.78
C THR A 60 5.67 -12.37 -12.78
N PHE A 61 5.54 -11.40 -13.68
CA PHE A 61 4.49 -11.37 -14.70
C PHE A 61 5.01 -10.76 -16.00
N GLU A 62 4.35 -11.03 -17.11
CA GLU A 62 4.68 -10.41 -18.39
C GLU A 62 3.84 -9.15 -18.60
N TYR A 63 4.51 -8.02 -18.86
CA TYR A 63 3.88 -6.75 -19.19
C TYR A 63 4.47 -6.22 -20.48
N CYS A 64 3.63 -5.98 -21.49
CA CYS A 64 4.05 -5.47 -22.80
C CYS A 64 5.18 -6.27 -23.49
N GLY A 65 5.28 -7.58 -23.23
CA GLY A 65 6.30 -8.45 -23.81
C GLY A 65 7.62 -8.50 -23.02
N GLU A 66 7.70 -7.83 -21.86
CA GLU A 66 8.84 -7.90 -20.95
C GLU A 66 8.45 -8.58 -19.63
N THR A 67 9.30 -9.47 -19.13
CA THR A 67 9.13 -10.08 -17.81
C THR A 67 9.45 -9.05 -16.72
N THR A 68 8.43 -8.59 -16.01
CA THR A 68 8.53 -7.65 -14.90
C THR A 68 8.25 -8.38 -13.59
N SER A 69 8.82 -7.89 -12.48
CA SER A 69 8.50 -8.39 -11.14
C SER A 69 8.05 -7.25 -10.23
N HIS A 70 7.18 -7.58 -9.28
CA HIS A 70 6.81 -6.68 -8.20
C HIS A 70 7.04 -7.36 -6.85
N LYS A 71 7.33 -6.54 -5.82
CA LYS A 71 7.61 -7.04 -4.47
C LYS A 71 6.36 -7.33 -3.63
N GLY A 72 5.17 -7.12 -4.20
CA GLY A 72 3.90 -7.29 -3.51
C GLY A 72 3.41 -6.05 -2.76
N LEU A 73 2.11 -6.04 -2.51
CA LEU A 73 1.43 -4.97 -1.77
C LEU A 73 1.86 -4.93 -0.29
N GLU A 74 2.24 -6.06 0.29
CA GLU A 74 2.75 -6.11 1.67
C GLU A 74 4.00 -5.24 1.85
N TYR A 75 4.89 -5.22 0.85
CA TYR A 75 6.05 -4.33 0.87
C TYR A 75 5.61 -2.86 0.89
N VAL A 76 4.64 -2.47 0.08
CA VAL A 76 4.12 -1.09 0.05
C VAL A 76 3.53 -0.73 1.42
N ILE A 77 2.68 -1.60 1.98
CA ILE A 77 2.06 -1.41 3.29
C ILE A 77 3.14 -1.24 4.37
N ALA A 78 4.19 -2.06 4.36
CA ALA A 78 5.24 -1.99 5.38
C ALA A 78 5.95 -0.64 5.45
N TYR A 79 6.20 -0.01 4.30
CA TYR A 79 6.83 1.32 4.22
C TYR A 79 5.86 2.44 4.61
N LEU A 80 4.58 2.33 4.22
CA LEU A 80 3.55 3.31 4.60
C LEU A 80 3.27 3.28 6.11
N VAL A 81 3.13 2.08 6.68
CA VAL A 81 2.99 1.88 8.13
C VAL A 81 4.18 2.44 8.88
N PHE A 82 5.41 2.24 8.38
CA PHE A 82 6.60 2.83 8.99
C PHE A 82 6.60 4.36 8.91
N ALA A 83 6.12 4.95 7.82
CA ALA A 83 6.01 6.40 7.68
C ALA A 83 5.02 7.00 8.67
N ALA A 84 3.81 6.42 8.80
CA ALA A 84 2.80 6.84 9.77
C ALA A 84 3.30 6.66 11.22
N TYR A 85 3.87 5.48 11.52
CA TYR A 85 4.50 5.21 12.82
C TYR A 85 5.57 6.22 13.19
N SER A 86 6.43 6.61 12.24
CA SER A 86 7.50 7.57 12.52
C SER A 86 6.98 8.93 12.98
N LEU A 87 5.82 9.36 12.45
CA LEU A 87 5.19 10.63 12.81
C LEU A 87 4.50 10.55 14.18
N GLU A 88 3.84 9.43 14.47
CA GLU A 88 3.03 9.27 15.69
C GLU A 88 3.83 8.80 16.91
N ASN A 89 4.99 8.17 16.72
CA ASN A 89 5.75 7.55 17.81
C ASN A 89 6.15 8.55 18.92
N ASN A 90 6.41 9.81 18.56
CA ASN A 90 6.89 10.82 19.50
C ASN A 90 5.78 11.49 20.31
N LEU A 91 4.52 11.34 19.88
CA LEU A 91 3.35 11.91 20.54
C LEU A 91 2.68 10.84 21.42
N GLN A 92 2.33 11.22 22.63
CA GLN A 92 1.48 10.43 23.50
C GLN A 92 0.30 11.28 23.93
N ASP A 93 -0.90 10.74 23.73
CA ASP A 93 -2.10 11.27 24.34
C ASP A 93 -2.12 10.87 25.82
N THR A 94 -2.23 11.85 26.70
CA THR A 94 -2.39 11.63 28.14
C THR A 94 -3.61 12.38 28.63
N TYR A 95 -4.15 11.99 29.78
CA TYR A 95 -5.35 12.62 30.36
C TYR A 95 -5.25 14.16 30.48
N THR A 96 -4.03 14.68 30.60
CA THR A 96 -3.74 16.11 30.72
C THR A 96 -3.44 16.81 29.40
N GLY A 97 -3.42 16.08 28.27
CA GLY A 97 -3.11 16.58 26.93
C GLY A 97 -2.01 15.80 26.21
N MET A 98 -1.65 16.26 25.01
CA MET A 98 -0.59 15.64 24.20
C MET A 98 0.79 15.98 24.78
N VAL A 99 1.59 14.95 25.04
CA VAL A 99 2.97 15.10 25.54
C VAL A 99 3.97 14.48 24.57
N GLN A 100 5.14 15.11 24.46
CA GLN A 100 6.26 14.58 23.68
C GLN A 100 7.19 13.78 24.59
N LYS A 101 7.55 12.57 24.17
CA LYS A 101 8.44 11.71 24.95
C LYS A 101 9.89 12.22 24.86
N GLN A 102 10.43 12.73 25.97
CA GLN A 102 11.85 13.01 26.16
C GLN A 102 12.46 11.96 27.11
N ARG A 103 13.65 11.45 26.79
CA ARG A 103 14.41 10.59 27.68
C ARG A 103 15.60 11.39 28.24
N PRO A 104 15.98 11.22 29.51
CA PRO A 104 17.09 11.97 30.12
C PRO A 104 18.41 11.84 29.34
N ASP A 105 18.66 10.66 28.76
CA ASP A 105 19.90 10.33 28.06
C ASP A 105 19.77 10.42 26.51
N SER A 106 18.66 10.95 25.98
CA SER A 106 18.46 11.02 24.53
C SER A 106 17.57 12.18 24.13
N GLU A 107 18.10 13.02 23.25
CA GLU A 107 17.33 14.08 22.63
C GLU A 107 16.36 13.51 21.58
N THR A 108 15.14 14.03 21.55
CA THR A 108 14.17 13.67 20.51
C THR A 108 14.64 14.24 19.18
N ALA A 109 14.60 13.44 18.11
CA ALA A 109 14.95 13.90 16.78
C ALA A 109 14.10 15.14 16.39
N PRO A 110 14.69 16.13 15.71
CA PRO A 110 13.96 17.34 15.32
C PRO A 110 12.82 16.97 14.37
N VAL A 111 11.67 17.62 14.56
CA VAL A 111 10.42 17.34 13.82
C VAL A 111 10.63 17.35 12.31
N GLY A 112 11.49 18.25 11.81
CA GLY A 112 11.85 18.31 10.39
C GLY A 112 12.51 17.04 9.86
N LEU A 113 13.45 16.44 10.61
CA LEU A 113 14.09 15.19 10.20
C LEU A 113 13.10 14.03 10.17
N VAL A 114 12.20 13.95 11.16
CA VAL A 114 11.17 12.91 11.23
C VAL A 114 10.19 13.03 10.06
N LYS A 115 9.75 14.26 9.73
CA LYS A 115 8.90 14.51 8.56
C LYS A 115 9.60 14.13 7.24
N ASN A 116 10.87 14.51 7.07
CA ASN A 116 11.65 14.15 5.89
C ASN A 116 11.83 12.63 5.76
N LEU A 117 12.06 11.93 6.88
CA LEU A 117 12.14 10.48 6.90
C LEU A 117 10.81 9.83 6.52
N ALA A 118 9.69 10.29 7.09
CA ALA A 118 8.37 9.78 6.76
C ALA A 118 8.04 9.99 5.28
N GLN A 119 8.30 11.19 4.75
CA GLN A 119 8.11 11.53 3.35
C GLN A 119 8.93 10.62 2.42
N ARG A 120 10.23 10.44 2.72
CA ARG A 120 11.09 9.53 1.95
C ARG A 120 10.58 8.09 1.92
N ASN A 121 10.07 7.58 3.05
CA ASN A 121 9.52 6.22 3.07
C ASN A 121 8.21 6.11 2.27
N ARG A 122 7.37 7.15 2.24
CA ARG A 122 6.20 7.21 1.35
C ARG A 122 6.60 7.20 -0.13
N GLU A 123 7.61 7.97 -0.51
CA GLU A 123 8.12 7.99 -1.89
C GLU A 123 8.64 6.61 -2.32
N ILE A 124 9.37 5.92 -1.44
CA ILE A 124 9.83 4.54 -1.68
C ILE A 124 8.63 3.59 -1.82
N ALA A 125 7.61 3.73 -0.97
CA ALA A 125 6.39 2.92 -1.06
C ALA A 125 5.67 3.11 -2.39
N TYR A 126 5.50 4.36 -2.83
CA TYR A 126 4.85 4.66 -4.12
C TYR A 126 5.65 4.15 -5.31
N ASN A 127 6.98 4.23 -5.27
CA ASN A 127 7.83 3.64 -6.31
C ASN A 127 7.62 2.12 -6.41
N TYR A 128 7.56 1.40 -5.29
CA TYR A 128 7.22 -0.03 -5.30
C TYR A 128 5.78 -0.31 -5.73
N PHE A 129 4.87 0.62 -5.43
CA PHE A 129 3.49 0.53 -5.87
C PHE A 129 3.35 0.65 -7.39
N GLU A 130 4.19 1.43 -8.08
CA GLU A 130 4.13 1.54 -9.56
C GLU A 130 4.29 0.17 -10.25
N ALA A 131 5.18 -0.68 -9.75
CA ALA A 131 5.34 -2.04 -10.28
C ALA A 131 4.10 -2.92 -9.98
N THR A 132 3.54 -2.78 -8.78
CA THR A 132 2.34 -3.52 -8.37
C THR A 132 1.09 -3.04 -9.14
N LYS A 133 1.02 -1.75 -9.46
CA LYS A 133 -0.03 -1.16 -10.28
C LYS A 133 -0.06 -1.78 -11.68
N LYS A 134 1.10 -2.00 -12.31
CA LYS A 134 1.16 -2.70 -13.62
C LYS A 134 0.58 -4.12 -13.53
N TYR A 135 0.85 -4.84 -12.45
CA TYR A 135 0.25 -6.16 -12.22
C TYR A 135 -1.27 -6.05 -12.06
N ILE A 136 -1.75 -5.06 -11.30
CA ILE A 136 -3.19 -4.83 -11.13
C ILE A 136 -3.86 -4.53 -12.48
N GLU A 137 -3.23 -3.69 -13.31
CA GLU A 137 -3.75 -3.34 -14.64
C GLU A 137 -3.90 -4.57 -15.56
N ILE A 138 -2.95 -5.49 -15.55
CA ILE A 138 -3.03 -6.70 -16.38
C ILE A 138 -4.10 -7.66 -15.86
N THR A 139 -4.08 -7.90 -14.55
CA THR A 139 -4.85 -8.98 -13.93
C THR A 139 -6.31 -8.56 -13.71
N PHE A 140 -6.56 -7.30 -13.34
CA PHE A 140 -7.88 -6.82 -12.91
C PHE A 140 -8.51 -5.77 -13.83
N ASP A 141 -7.75 -5.01 -14.62
CA ASP A 141 -8.30 -3.95 -15.50
C ASP A 141 -8.88 -4.51 -16.84
N CYS A 142 -8.85 -5.82 -17.04
CA CYS A 142 -9.54 -6.50 -18.14
C CYS A 142 -11.08 -6.33 -18.08
N GLU A 143 -11.66 -6.03 -16.90
CA GLU A 143 -13.11 -5.82 -16.73
C GLU A 143 -13.61 -4.55 -17.47
N GLN A 144 -12.78 -3.52 -17.65
CA GLN A 144 -13.17 -2.27 -18.36
C GLN A 144 -13.01 -2.37 -19.89
N ARG A 145 -12.31 -3.39 -20.40
CA ARG A 145 -12.05 -3.55 -21.84
C ARG A 145 -13.21 -4.24 -22.57
N THR A 146 -13.98 -5.08 -21.89
CA THR A 146 -15.09 -5.84 -22.49
C THR A 146 -16.33 -4.99 -22.76
N GLU A 147 -16.54 -3.87 -22.05
CA GLU A 147 -17.66 -2.96 -22.33
C GLU A 147 -17.38 -1.98 -23.47
N LYS A 148 -16.16 -1.42 -23.58
CA LYS A 148 -15.83 -0.48 -24.66
C LYS A 148 -15.69 -1.14 -26.04
N THR A 149 -15.48 -2.45 -26.11
CA THR A 149 -15.31 -3.17 -27.38
C THR A 149 -16.64 -3.68 -27.95
N LYS A 150 -17.69 -3.81 -27.13
CA LYS A 150 -19.02 -4.29 -27.59
C LYS A 150 -19.78 -3.28 -28.45
N TYR A 151 -19.55 -1.98 -28.27
CA TYR A 151 -20.31 -0.95 -29.00
C TYR A 151 -19.64 -0.45 -30.30
N ARG A 152 -18.52 -1.05 -30.75
CA ARG A 152 -17.83 -0.60 -31.98
C ARG A 152 -17.93 -1.56 -33.17
N LEU A 153 -18.55 -2.73 -33.01
CA LEU A 153 -18.62 -3.76 -34.06
C LEU A 153 -20.02 -4.02 -34.61
N ILE A 154 -21.06 -3.31 -34.14
CA ILE A 154 -22.40 -3.35 -34.75
C ILE A 154 -22.56 -2.15 -35.70
N GLY A 155 -21.73 -2.14 -36.73
CA GLY A 155 -21.82 -1.26 -37.90
C GLY A 155 -21.65 -2.08 -39.16
N ILE A 156 -22.40 -3.18 -39.27
CA ILE A 156 -22.37 -4.10 -40.41
C ILE A 156 -23.14 -3.49 -41.59
N LYS A 157 -22.39 -3.31 -42.68
CA LYS A 157 -22.73 -3.41 -44.12
C LYS A 157 -23.44 -2.26 -44.85
N LYS A 158 -22.61 -1.57 -45.64
CA LYS A 158 -22.75 -1.27 -47.08
C LYS A 158 -24.09 -1.69 -47.74
N THR A 159 -24.75 -0.74 -48.40
CA THR A 159 -25.47 -1.03 -49.65
C THR A 159 -25.42 0.20 -50.55
N GLU A 160 -24.66 0.06 -51.64
CA GLU A 160 -24.79 0.86 -52.85
C GLU A 160 -26.16 0.57 -53.48
N LYS A 161 -26.89 1.62 -53.86
CA LYS A 161 -27.61 1.77 -55.14
C LYS A 161 -28.09 3.19 -55.30
#